data_AF-A0A2X0YTN6-F1
#
_entry.id   AF-A0A2X0YTN6-F1
#
_cell.length_a   1.000
_cell.length_b   1.000
_cell.length_c   1.000
_cell.angle_alpha   90.00
_cell.angle_beta   90.00
_cell.angle_gamma   90.00
#
_symmetry.space_group_name_H-M   'P 1'
#
loop_
_entity.id
_entity.type
_entity.pdbx_description
1 polymer ?
#
loop_
_entity_poly.entity_id
_entity_poly.type
_entity_poly.pdbx_seq_one_letter_code
_entity_poly.pdbx_strand_id
1 'polypeptide(L)'
;MLIEKEVFLLKIVRLAFFILFLSLAFVSIKLSIKTDERNYDWRNNSDGTVTIIHYNGPHIEFPFPSRLNGKKVAKVSSGIFEKRDIYSFLPKVY
;
A
#
# COMPACT_ATOMS: atom_id res chain seq x y z
N MET A 1 -0.70 40.63 -28.27
CA MET A 1 -2.06 40.12 -27.99
C MET A 1 -2.31 38.67 -28.44
N LEU A 2 -2.05 38.24 -29.70
CA LEU A 2 -2.30 36.84 -30.12
C LEU A 2 -1.29 35.84 -29.48
N ILE A 3 0.00 36.16 -29.53
CA ILE A 3 1.09 35.34 -28.98
C ILE A 3 0.99 35.19 -27.46
N GLU A 4 0.57 36.23 -26.74
CA GLU A 4 0.38 36.19 -25.29
C GLU A 4 -0.71 35.20 -24.88
N LYS A 5 -1.79 35.10 -25.67
CA LYS A 5 -2.85 34.12 -25.46
C LYS A 5 -2.32 32.70 -25.70
N GLU A 6 -1.59 32.45 -26.77
CA GLU A 6 -1.03 31.12 -27.04
C GLU A 6 -0.04 30.66 -25.97
N VAL A 7 0.83 31.56 -25.49
CA VAL A 7 1.73 31.30 -24.38
C VAL A 7 0.96 31.02 -23.09
N PHE A 8 -0.13 31.76 -22.85
CA PHE A 8 -1.02 31.53 -21.70
C PHE A 8 -1.75 30.19 -21.79
N LEU A 9 -2.26 29.83 -22.97
CA LEU A 9 -2.90 28.53 -23.23
C LEU A 9 -1.91 27.38 -23.05
N LEU A 10 -0.67 27.52 -23.52
CA LEU A 10 0.38 26.53 -23.34
C LEU A 10 0.71 26.31 -21.85
N LYS A 11 0.68 27.38 -21.04
CA LYS A 11 0.85 27.27 -19.57
C LYS A 11 -0.30 26.51 -18.93
N ILE A 12 -1.55 26.76 -19.33
CA ILE A 12 -2.72 26.04 -18.82
C ILE A 12 -2.65 24.57 -19.21
N VAL A 13 -2.33 24.26 -20.47
CA VAL A 13 -2.19 22.89 -20.96
C VAL A 13 -1.10 22.16 -20.19
N ARG A 14 0.08 22.77 -20.00
CA ARG A 14 1.16 22.21 -19.18
C ARG A 14 0.74 21.97 -17.72
N LEU A 15 0.01 22.92 -17.14
CA LEU A 15 -0.51 22.80 -15.77
C LEU A 15 -1.54 21.66 -15.67
N ALA A 16 -2.45 21.54 -16.64
CA ALA A 16 -3.45 20.48 -16.69
C ALA A 16 -2.78 19.10 -16.81
N PHE A 17 -1.77 18.96 -17.66
CA PHE A 17 -0.99 17.71 -17.77
C PHE A 17 -0.21 17.41 -16.48
N PHE A 18 0.34 18.43 -15.80
CA PHE A 18 1.02 18.25 -14.52
C PHE A 18 0.05 17.78 -13.43
N ILE A 19 -1.16 18.36 -13.36
CA ILE A 19 -2.20 17.95 -12.42
C ILE A 19 -2.69 16.53 -12.73
N LEU A 20 -2.88 16.19 -14.01
CA LEU A 20 -3.26 14.84 -14.44
C LEU A 20 -2.20 13.82 -14.02
N PHE A 21 -0.93 14.10 -14.29
CA PHE A 21 0.19 13.25 -13.87
C PHE A 21 0.25 13.09 -12.35
N LEU A 22 0.09 14.19 -11.60
CA LEU A 22 0.08 14.16 -10.14
C LEU A 22 -1.08 13.33 -9.58
N SER A 23 -2.28 13.44 -10.19
CA SER A 23 -3.44 12.63 -9.80
C SER A 23 -3.23 11.14 -10.06
N LEU A 24 -2.64 10.77 -11.21
CA LEU A 24 -2.30 9.38 -11.52
C LEU A 24 -1.26 8.83 -10.54
N ALA A 25 -0.24 9.62 -10.19
CA ALA A 25 0.76 9.23 -9.19
C ALA A 25 0.09 8.94 -7.83
N PHE A 26 -0.84 9.78 -7.40
CA PHE A 26 -1.59 9.58 -6.15
C PHE A 26 -2.44 8.30 -6.16
N VAL A 27 -3.09 7.99 -7.29
CA VAL A 27 -3.86 6.76 -7.48
C VAL A 27 -2.95 5.51 -7.43
N SER A 28 -1.81 5.55 -8.12
CA SER A 28 -0.84 4.43 -8.13
C SER A 28 -0.28 4.14 -6.73
N ILE A 29 0.07 5.18 -5.95
CA ILE A 29 0.53 5.03 -4.57
C ILE A 29 -0.57 4.39 -3.69
N LYS A 30 -1.82 4.86 -3.81
CA LYS A 30 -2.96 4.29 -3.07
C LYS A 30 -3.19 2.82 -3.40
N LEU A 31 -3.01 2.43 -4.67
CA LEU A 31 -3.17 1.04 -5.10
C LEU A 31 -2.10 0.13 -4.48
N SER A 32 -0.84 0.56 -4.43
CA SER A 32 0.25 -0.22 -3.81
C SER A 32 -0.01 -0.45 -2.33
N ILE A 33 -0.37 0.60 -1.57
CA ILE A 33 -0.66 0.47 -0.12
C ILE A 33 -1.84 -0.46 0.12
N LYS A 34 -2.92 -0.35 -0.68
CA LYS A 34 -4.08 -1.25 -0.58
C LYS A 34 -3.71 -2.70 -0.90
N THR A 35 -2.66 -2.93 -1.69
CA THR A 35 -2.18 -4.27 -2.03
C THR A 35 -1.43 -4.88 -0.86
N ASP A 36 -0.65 -4.10 -0.13
CA ASP A 36 0.01 -4.56 1.10
C ASP A 36 -0.98 -4.89 2.21
N GLU A 37 -2.05 -4.11 2.39
CA GLU A 37 -3.07 -4.40 3.42
C GLU A 37 -3.78 -5.75 3.19
N ARG A 38 -3.93 -6.19 1.92
CA ARG A 38 -4.55 -7.48 1.60
C ARG A 38 -3.69 -8.68 1.98
N ASN A 39 -2.42 -8.46 2.27
CA ASN A 39 -1.54 -9.51 2.77
C ASN A 39 -1.74 -9.77 4.27
N TYR A 40 -2.62 -9.03 4.95
CA TYR A 40 -2.85 -9.16 6.39
C TYR A 40 -4.31 -9.47 6.69
N ASP A 41 -4.55 -10.54 7.44
CA ASP A 41 -5.81 -10.71 8.16
C ASP A 41 -5.71 -9.96 9.48
N TRP A 42 -6.69 -9.12 9.78
CA TRP A 42 -6.67 -8.27 10.97
C TRP A 42 -8.04 -8.18 11.64
N ARG A 43 -8.02 -7.90 12.93
CA ARG A 43 -9.20 -7.67 13.76
C ARG A 43 -9.24 -6.21 14.22
N ASN A 44 -10.40 -5.59 14.14
CA ASN A 44 -10.65 -4.30 14.77
C ASN A 44 -10.79 -4.46 16.28
N ASN A 45 -10.04 -3.68 17.06
CA ASN A 45 -10.09 -3.71 18.52
C ASN A 45 -11.20 -2.82 19.10
N SER A 46 -11.93 -2.08 18.27
CA SER A 46 -12.99 -1.11 18.65
C SER A 46 -12.52 0.12 19.41
N ASP A 47 -11.24 0.21 19.78
CA ASP A 47 -10.58 1.35 20.43
C ASP A 47 -9.85 2.29 19.43
N GLY A 48 -10.11 2.12 18.13
CA GLY A 48 -9.41 2.83 17.06
C GLY A 48 -8.12 2.17 16.59
N THR A 49 -7.75 1.02 17.16
CA THR A 49 -6.59 0.22 16.75
C THR A 49 -6.99 -1.11 16.11
N VAL A 50 -6.00 -1.81 15.54
CA VAL A 50 -6.16 -3.16 14.99
C VAL A 50 -5.08 -4.11 15.51
N THR A 51 -5.41 -5.40 15.46
CA THR A 51 -4.49 -6.50 15.74
C THR A 51 -4.31 -7.34 14.48
N ILE A 52 -3.06 -7.57 14.07
CA ILE A 52 -2.73 -8.48 12.96
C ILE A 52 -2.88 -9.92 13.46
N ILE A 53 -3.65 -10.74 12.74
CA ILE A 53 -3.94 -12.14 13.09
C ILE A 53 -3.11 -13.09 12.23
N HIS A 54 -3.01 -12.84 10.91
CA HIS A 54 -2.21 -13.64 9.99
C HIS A 54 -1.54 -12.76 8.94
N TYR A 55 -0.41 -13.24 8.41
CA TYR A 55 0.23 -12.67 7.24
C TYR A 55 0.24 -13.68 6.09
N ASN A 56 -0.40 -13.28 4.99
CA ASN A 56 -0.64 -14.06 3.78
C ASN A 56 0.26 -13.60 2.60
N GLY A 57 1.19 -12.68 2.85
CA GLY A 57 2.06 -12.14 1.80
C GLY A 57 3.19 -13.09 1.37
N PRO A 58 3.73 -12.89 0.16
CA PRO A 58 4.67 -13.81 -0.48
C PRO A 58 6.07 -13.81 0.15
N HIS A 59 6.45 -12.73 0.83
CA HIS A 59 7.80 -12.56 1.39
C HIS A 59 7.76 -12.57 2.91
N ILE A 60 8.70 -13.26 3.56
CA ILE A 60 8.84 -13.26 5.02
C ILE A 60 9.42 -11.92 5.52
N GLU A 61 10.01 -11.14 4.62
CA GLU A 61 10.61 -9.85 4.91
C GLU A 61 9.61 -8.70 4.68
N PHE A 62 9.15 -8.07 5.77
CA PHE A 62 8.64 -6.70 5.74
C PHE A 62 8.50 -6.15 7.17
N PRO A 63 8.74 -4.84 7.42
CA PRO A 63 8.26 -4.22 8.65
C PRO A 63 6.73 -4.20 8.65
N PHE A 64 6.12 -4.61 9.76
CA PHE A 64 4.65 -4.54 9.90
C PHE A 64 4.15 -3.13 9.59
N PRO A 65 3.04 -2.99 8.84
CA PRO A 65 2.51 -1.67 8.52
C PRO A 65 2.12 -0.95 9.82
N SER A 66 2.34 0.36 9.88
CA SER A 66 1.94 1.16 11.03
C SER A 66 0.43 1.36 11.11
N ARG A 67 -0.28 1.15 10.00
CA ARG A 67 -1.73 1.25 9.88
C ARG A 67 -2.31 0.21 8.93
N LEU A 68 -3.52 -0.26 9.24
CA LEU A 68 -4.37 -1.04 8.33
C LEU A 68 -5.76 -0.43 8.33
N ASN A 69 -6.35 -0.24 7.15
CA ASN A 69 -7.65 0.41 6.96
C ASN A 69 -7.74 1.76 7.69
N GLY A 70 -6.66 2.53 7.65
CA GLY A 70 -6.54 3.84 8.33
C GLY A 70 -6.41 3.80 9.86
N LYS A 71 -6.51 2.63 10.50
CA LYS A 71 -6.38 2.44 11.96
C LYS A 71 -4.95 2.06 12.35
N LYS A 72 -4.50 2.44 13.55
CA LYS A 72 -3.16 2.13 14.04
C LYS A 72 -3.02 0.64 14.34
N VAL A 73 -1.95 0.00 13.87
CA VAL A 73 -1.59 -1.35 14.31
C VAL A 73 -1.02 -1.25 15.72
N ALA A 74 -1.67 -1.93 16.67
CA ALA A 74 -1.26 -1.90 18.08
C ALA A 74 -0.66 -3.23 18.53
N LYS A 75 -1.07 -4.34 17.90
CA LYS A 75 -0.65 -5.70 18.30
C LYS A 75 -0.49 -6.61 17.09
N VAL A 76 0.34 -7.62 17.26
CA VAL A 76 0.56 -8.72 16.32
C VAL A 76 0.34 -10.01 17.11
N SER A 77 -0.54 -10.89 16.62
CA SER A 77 -0.81 -12.17 17.27
C SER A 77 0.44 -13.06 17.28
N SER A 78 0.59 -13.90 18.30
CA SER A 78 1.52 -15.02 18.22
C SER A 78 1.09 -15.95 17.08
N GLY A 79 2.06 -16.53 16.36
CA GLY A 79 1.76 -17.53 15.34
C GLY A 79 1.21 -16.99 14.02
N ILE A 80 1.39 -15.70 13.70
CA ILE A 80 0.90 -15.10 12.44
C ILE A 80 1.42 -15.78 11.16
N PHE A 81 2.43 -16.63 11.28
CA PHE A 81 3.04 -17.40 10.19
C PHE A 81 2.74 -18.91 10.26
N GLU A 82 2.01 -19.40 11.27
CA GLU A 82 1.72 -20.84 11.45
C GLU A 82 0.91 -21.44 10.30
N LYS A 83 0.13 -20.63 9.59
CA LYS A 83 -0.61 -21.05 8.38
C LYS A 83 0.23 -21.10 7.11
N ARG A 84 1.50 -20.68 7.14
CA ARG A 84 2.36 -20.76 5.96
C ARG A 84 3.02 -22.13 5.92
N ASP A 85 2.90 -22.81 4.79
CA ASP A 85 3.76 -23.95 4.47
C ASP A 85 5.20 -23.44 4.26
N ILE A 86 5.92 -23.25 5.37
CA ILE A 86 7.30 -22.75 5.39
C ILE A 86 8.25 -23.70 4.62
N TYR A 87 7.82 -24.94 4.41
CA TYR A 87 8.56 -25.99 3.71
C TYR A 87 8.71 -25.76 2.19
N SER A 88 7.99 -24.82 1.57
CA SER A 88 8.20 -24.53 0.13
C SER A 88 9.40 -23.62 -0.16
N PHE A 89 10.03 -23.04 0.86
CA PHE A 89 11.15 -22.10 0.73
C PHE A 89 12.50 -22.69 1.15
N LEU A 90 12.51 -23.90 1.71
CA LEU A 90 13.77 -24.62 1.92
C LEU A 90 14.23 -25.18 0.57
N PRO A 91 15.47 -24.94 0.13
CA PRO A 91 15.99 -25.60 -1.05
C PRO A 91 15.87 -27.10 -0.83
N LYS A 92 15.18 -27.79 -1.75
CA LYS A 92 15.18 -29.25 -1.77
C LYS A 92 16.63 -29.68 -1.98
N VAL A 93 17.25 -30.20 -0.94
CA VAL A 93 18.53 -30.89 -1.03
C VAL A 93 18.23 -32.24 -1.65
N TYR A 94 18.54 -32.39 -2.94
CA TYR A 94 18.55 -33.67 -3.65
C TYR A 94 19.93 -34.31 -3.51
#